data_AF-A0A1N7KEM4-F1
#
_entry.id   AF-A0A1N7KEM4-F1
#
_cell.length_a   1.000
_cell.length_b   1.000
_cell.length_c   1.000
_cell.angle_alpha   90.00
_cell.angle_beta   90.00
_cell.angle_gamma   90.00
#
_symmetry.space_group_name_H-M   'P 1'
#
loop_
_entity.id
_entity.type
_entity.pdbx_description
1 polymer ?
#
loop_
_entity_poly.entity_id
_entity_poly.type
_entity_poly.pdbx_seq_one_letter_code
_entity_poly.pdbx_strand_id
1 'polypeptide(L)'
;MSEMTDRKKETRKVVQTGNSLGVGLPKSIIDSLGLSKGDEIEFEVKEDQIILNKKKKWEDEVDTELIEMLGETLNEHDQVFKNLKDR
;
A
#
# COMPACT_ATOMS: atom_id res chain seq x y z
N MET A 1 -16.10 23.14 -0.50
CA MET A 1 -16.90 22.33 -1.43
C MET A 1 -16.13 21.05 -1.68
N SER A 2 -16.42 19.98 -0.94
CA SER A 2 -15.75 18.69 -1.15
C SER A 2 -16.45 18.00 -2.30
N GLU A 3 -15.70 17.64 -3.36
CA GLU A 3 -16.22 16.86 -4.48
C GLU A 3 -16.86 15.58 -3.96
N MET A 4 -18.15 15.45 -4.27
CA MET A 4 -18.93 14.28 -3.93
C MET A 4 -18.69 13.26 -5.06
N THR A 5 -17.66 12.43 -4.90
CA THR A 5 -17.39 11.32 -5.83
C THR A 5 -18.60 10.40 -5.87
N ASP A 6 -19.16 10.24 -7.05
CA ASP A 6 -20.38 9.49 -7.32
C ASP A 6 -20.19 8.02 -6.91
N ARG A 7 -20.80 7.62 -5.79
CA ARG A 7 -20.64 6.25 -5.25
C ARG A 7 -21.54 5.30 -6.01
N LYS A 8 -21.05 4.77 -7.13
CA LYS A 8 -21.71 3.70 -7.86
C LYS A 8 -21.80 2.45 -6.97
N LYS A 9 -23.00 2.16 -6.44
CA LYS A 9 -23.27 0.95 -5.64
C LYS A 9 -23.61 -0.20 -6.57
N GLU A 10 -22.84 -1.28 -6.48
CA GLU A 10 -23.08 -2.54 -7.20
C GLU A 10 -23.09 -3.68 -6.18
N THR A 11 -24.04 -4.61 -6.28
CA THR A 11 -24.14 -5.79 -5.42
C THR A 11 -23.64 -7.01 -6.16
N ARG A 12 -22.80 -7.82 -5.52
CA ARG A 12 -22.31 -9.09 -6.07
C ARG A 12 -22.49 -10.22 -5.09
N LYS A 13 -22.73 -11.42 -5.64
CA LYS A 13 -22.90 -12.63 -4.85
C LYS A 13 -21.52 -13.18 -4.44
N VAL A 14 -21.44 -13.69 -3.21
CA VAL A 14 -20.30 -14.49 -2.75
C VAL A 14 -20.30 -15.82 -3.48
N VAL A 15 -19.14 -16.23 -4.01
CA VAL A 15 -18.95 -17.44 -4.79
C VAL A 15 -17.79 -18.27 -4.26
N GLN A 16 -17.86 -19.59 -4.45
CA GLN A 16 -16.75 -20.48 -4.13
C GLN A 16 -15.63 -20.31 -5.16
N THR A 17 -14.41 -20.06 -4.70
CA THR A 17 -13.18 -20.03 -5.50
C THR A 17 -12.16 -20.99 -4.88
N GLY A 18 -11.98 -22.16 -5.49
CA GLY A 18 -11.13 -23.22 -4.93
C GLY A 18 -11.63 -23.67 -3.55
N ASN A 19 -10.79 -23.54 -2.52
CA ASN A 19 -11.13 -23.85 -1.12
C ASN A 19 -11.55 -22.61 -0.30
N SER A 20 -11.93 -21.52 -0.97
CA SER A 20 -12.27 -20.25 -0.33
C SER A 20 -13.57 -19.66 -0.86
N LEU A 21 -14.13 -18.70 -0.13
CA LEU A 21 -15.20 -17.84 -0.62
C LEU A 21 -14.60 -16.51 -1.09
N GLY A 22 -15.14 -15.98 -2.17
CA GLY A 22 -14.73 -14.70 -2.72
C GLY A 22 -15.89 -13.92 -3.31
N VAL A 23 -15.64 -12.64 -3.57
CA VAL A 23 -16.52 -11.76 -4.35
C VAL A 23 -15.71 -11.22 -5.52
N GLY A 24 -16.28 -11.30 -6.73
CA GLY A 24 -15.61 -10.74 -7.89
C GLY A 24 -15.57 -9.21 -7.79
N LEU A 25 -14.39 -8.59 -7.87
CA LEU A 25 -14.30 -7.13 -7.86
C LEU A 25 -14.78 -6.54 -9.21
N PRO A 26 -15.60 -5.47 -9.21
CA PRO A 26 -15.99 -4.78 -10.44
C PRO A 26 -14.78 -4.27 -11.22
N LYS A 27 -14.80 -4.42 -12.54
CA LYS A 27 -13.69 -4.01 -13.41
C LYS A 27 -13.35 -2.52 -13.25
N SER A 28 -14.37 -1.67 -13.10
CA SER A 28 -14.19 -0.24 -12.85
C SER A 28 -13.38 0.06 -11.58
N ILE A 29 -13.54 -0.76 -10.53
CA ILE A 29 -12.78 -0.59 -9.27
C ILE A 29 -11.32 -1.01 -9.49
N ILE A 30 -11.10 -2.15 -10.15
CA ILE A 30 -9.77 -2.65 -10.52
C ILE A 30 -9.01 -1.61 -11.34
N ASP A 31 -9.66 -1.06 -12.38
CA ASP A 31 -9.08 -0.06 -13.26
C ASP A 31 -8.77 1.24 -12.49
N SER A 32 -9.67 1.71 -11.61
CA SER A 32 -9.44 2.93 -10.81
C SER A 32 -8.30 2.82 -9.80
N LEU A 33 -8.02 1.60 -9.32
CA LEU A 33 -6.93 1.34 -8.37
C LEU A 33 -5.62 0.94 -9.08
N GLY A 34 -5.62 0.90 -10.42
CA GLY A 34 -4.48 0.46 -11.21
C GLY A 34 -3.99 -0.93 -10.79
N LEU A 35 -4.93 -1.83 -10.48
CA LEU A 35 -4.62 -3.19 -10.05
C LEU A 35 -4.44 -4.09 -11.27
N SER A 36 -3.37 -4.89 -11.27
CA SER A 36 -3.08 -5.87 -12.30
C SER A 36 -3.10 -7.30 -11.75
N LYS A 37 -3.17 -8.28 -12.66
CA LYS A 37 -3.07 -9.69 -12.27
C LYS A 37 -1.70 -9.93 -11.61
N GLY A 38 -1.70 -10.39 -10.37
CA GLY A 38 -0.49 -10.64 -9.58
C GLY A 38 -0.23 -9.58 -8.51
N ASP A 39 -0.93 -8.45 -8.54
CA ASP A 39 -0.86 -7.46 -7.45
C ASP A 39 -1.42 -8.04 -6.15
N GLU A 40 -0.82 -7.64 -5.03
CA GLU A 40 -1.26 -8.01 -3.70
C GLU A 40 -2.25 -6.97 -3.14
N ILE A 41 -3.33 -7.46 -2.53
CA ILE A 41 -4.33 -6.64 -1.84
C ILE A 41 -4.39 -7.14 -0.40
N GLU A 42 -4.31 -6.22 0.55
CA GLU A 42 -4.53 -6.48 1.96
C GLU A 42 -6.02 -6.33 2.29
N PHE A 43 -6.53 -7.28 3.08
CA PHE A 43 -7.90 -7.30 3.56
C PHE A 43 -7.89 -6.99 5.05
N GLU A 44 -8.56 -5.91 5.45
CA GLU A 44 -8.77 -5.54 6.85
C GLU A 44 -10.27 -5.59 7.17
N VAL A 45 -10.63 -6.10 8.34
CA VAL A 45 -12.00 -6.04 8.84
C VAL A 45 -12.09 -4.94 9.88
N LYS A 46 -12.96 -3.97 9.64
CA LYS A 46 -13.25 -2.90 10.58
C LYS A 46 -14.77 -2.75 10.73
N GLU A 47 -15.24 -2.92 11.96
CA GLU A 47 -16.67 -2.94 12.29
C GLU A 47 -17.40 -4.03 11.49
N ASP A 48 -18.27 -3.65 10.54
CA ASP A 48 -19.02 -4.56 9.65
C ASP A 48 -18.62 -4.34 8.18
N GLN A 49 -17.38 -3.90 7.96
CA GLN A 49 -16.84 -3.58 6.63
C GLN A 49 -15.53 -4.29 6.38
N ILE A 50 -15.34 -4.70 5.12
CA ILE A 50 -14.05 -5.12 4.59
C ILE A 50 -13.42 -3.91 3.91
N ILE A 51 -12.23 -3.53 4.37
CA ILE A 51 -11.38 -2.51 3.75
C ILE A 51 -10.34 -3.24 2.91
N LEU A 52 -10.21 -2.81 1.65
CA LEU A 52 -9.24 -3.36 0.70
C LEU A 52 -8.16 -2.32 0.43
N ASN A 53 -6.93 -2.62 0.80
CA ASN A 53 -5.78 -1.75 0.56
C ASN A 53 -4.85 -2.38 -0.46
N LYS A 54 -4.49 -1.63 -1.51
CA LYS A 54 -3.42 -2.08 -2.42
C LYS A 54 -2.13 -2.17 -1.60
N LYS A 55 -1.52 -3.35 -1.55
CA LYS A 55 -0.26 -3.53 -0.84
C LYS A 55 0.84 -2.93 -1.69
N LYS A 56 1.45 -1.86 -1.18
CA LYS A 56 2.65 -1.27 -1.78
C LYS A 56 3.86 -2.04 -1.28
N LYS A 57 4.81 -2.31 -2.16
CA LYS A 57 6.12 -2.79 -1.71
C LYS A 57 6.93 -1.58 -1.29
N TRP A 58 7.72 -1.70 -0.22
CA TRP A 58 8.59 -0.60 0.22
C TRP A 58 9.58 -0.18 -0.86
N GLU A 59 9.96 -1.12 -1.73
CA GLU A 59 10.78 -0.91 -2.92
C GLU A 59 10.16 0.09 -3.92
N ASP A 60 8.83 0.26 -3.91
CA ASP A 60 8.12 1.20 -4.79
C ASP A 60 8.03 2.62 -4.21
N GLU A 61 8.28 2.81 -2.91
CA GLU A 61 8.16 4.11 -2.22
C GLU A 61 9.49 4.71 -1.79
N VAL A 62 10.53 3.88 -1.70
CA VAL A 62 11.84 4.30 -1.21
C VAL A 62 12.78 4.42 -2.40
N ASP A 63 13.24 5.64 -2.66
CA ASP A 63 14.34 5.86 -3.59
C ASP A 63 15.60 5.22 -2.99
N THR A 64 15.99 4.08 -3.56
CA THR A 64 17.17 3.33 -3.11
C THR A 64 18.44 4.17 -3.19
N GLU A 65 18.56 5.05 -4.19
CA GLU A 65 19.69 5.95 -4.35
C GLU A 65 19.74 6.97 -3.19
N LEU A 66 18.58 7.51 -2.79
CA LEU A 66 18.47 8.39 -1.63
C LEU A 66 18.88 7.68 -0.33
N ILE A 67 18.49 6.43 -0.13
CA ILE A 67 18.88 5.64 1.06
C ILE A 67 20.37 5.36 1.08
N GLU A 68 20.97 5.04 -0.06
CA GLU A 68 22.41 4.81 -0.19
C GLU A 68 23.19 6.10 0.11
N MET A 69 22.80 7.23 -0.48
CA MET A 69 23.40 8.54 -0.21
C MET A 69 23.29 8.95 1.26
N LEU A 70 22.14 8.68 1.91
CA LEU A 70 21.97 8.91 3.34
C LEU A 70 22.91 8.03 4.17
N GLY A 71 23.06 6.75 3.80
CA GLY A 71 23.99 5.84 4.46
C GLY A 71 25.45 6.29 4.33
N GLU A 72 25.87 6.72 3.15
CA GLU A 72 27.21 7.26 2.90
C GLU A 72 27.45 8.52 3.74
N THR A 73 26.52 9.49 3.71
CA THR A 73 26.63 10.73 4.49
C THR A 73 26.73 10.46 5.99
N LEU A 74 25.94 9.51 6.50
CA LEU A 74 25.99 9.13 7.92
C LEU A 74 27.32 8.47 8.28
N ASN A 75 27.87 7.64 7.41
CA ASN A 75 29.18 7.00 7.62
C ASN A 75 30.34 8.01 7.55
N GLU A 76 30.32 8.92 6.57
CA GLU A 76 31.34 9.97 6.42
C GLU A 76 31.36 10.94 7.62
N HIS A 77 30.22 11.12 8.29
CA HIS A 77 30.09 12.02 9.43
C HIS A 77 29.91 11.29 10.77
N ASP A 78 30.16 9.98 10.81
CA ASP A 78 30.02 9.13 12.01
C ASP A 78 30.82 9.70 13.20
N GLN A 79 32.04 10.20 12.96
CA GLN A 79 32.85 10.80 14.01
C GLN A 79 32.25 12.11 14.55
N VAL A 80 31.58 12.90 13.70
CA VAL A 80 30.88 14.14 14.12
C VAL A 80 29.67 13.80 14.98
N PHE A 81 28.90 12.78 14.60
CA PHE A 81 27.76 12.29 15.37
C PHE A 81 28.18 11.68 16.71
N LYS A 82 29.28 10.92 16.74
CA LYS A 82 29.86 10.38 17.99
C LYS A 82 30.31 11.49 18.93
N ASN A 83 30.95 12.53 18.41
CA ASN A 83 31.39 13.68 19.22
C ASN A 83 30.21 14.53 19.77
N LEU A 84 29.03 14.46 19.14
CA LEU A 84 27.80 15.11 19.63
C LEU A 84 27.10 14.32 20.74
N LYS A 85 27.32 12.99 20.82
CA LYS A 85 26.71 12.10 21.83
C LYS A 85 27.21 12.38 23.25
N ASP A 86 28.43 12.90 23.38
CA ASP A 86 29.08 13.16 24.67
C ASP A 86 28.88 14.62 25.16
N ARG A 87 27.88 15.33 24.61
CA ARG A 87 27.47 16.68 25.05
C ARG A 87 26.12 16.67 25.77
#